data_AF-A0A524EVG5-F1
#
_entry.id   AF-A0A524EVG5-F1
#
_cell.length_a   1.000
_cell.length_b   1.000
_cell.length_c   1.000
_cell.angle_alpha   90.00
_cell.angle_beta   90.00
_cell.angle_gamma   90.00
#
_symmetry.space_group_name_H-M   'P 1'
#
loop_
_entity.id
_entity.type
_entity.pdbx_description
1 polymer ?
#
loop_
_entity_poly.entity_id
_entity_poly.type
_entity_poly.pdbx_seq_one_letter_code
_entity_poly.pdbx_strand_id
1 'polypeptide(L)'
;MKLHRMEVLSHDEVETIHETTLRLLEDIGVMVHSKESRDLLKENGCIVDESANNPYHYVKYPRHVVEKYMKTVPSEFTLHGVDGSFTQTVDTNSTTFATVGTPVKM
;
A
#
# COMPACT_ATOMS: atom_id res chain seq x y z
N MET A 1 -31.42 -8.97 6.81
CA MET A 1 -30.53 -8.73 7.98
C MET A 1 -29.48 -7.73 7.56
N LYS A 2 -29.30 -6.61 8.28
CA LYS A 2 -28.12 -5.76 8.10
C LYS A 2 -27.02 -6.32 8.99
N LEU A 3 -25.91 -6.78 8.40
CA LEU A 3 -24.74 -7.23 9.14
C LEU A 3 -23.83 -6.01 9.35
N HIS A 4 -23.43 -5.75 10.59
CA HIS A 4 -22.43 -4.74 10.89
C HIS A 4 -21.03 -5.32 10.66
N ARG A 5 -20.10 -4.50 10.15
CA ARG A 5 -18.69 -4.86 10.10
C ARG A 5 -18.20 -5.09 11.53
N MET A 6 -17.58 -6.25 11.78
CA MET A 6 -17.01 -6.57 13.08
C MET A 6 -15.71 -5.78 13.27
N GLU A 7 -15.63 -5.00 14.34
CA GLU A 7 -14.45 -4.24 14.72
C GLU A 7 -13.81 -4.91 15.94
N VAL A 8 -12.64 -5.51 15.75
CA VAL A 8 -11.94 -6.28 16.78
C VAL A 8 -10.85 -5.47 17.50
N LEU A 9 -10.48 -4.31 16.95
CA LEU A 9 -9.54 -3.36 17.51
C LEU A 9 -10.27 -2.07 17.85
N SER A 10 -9.90 -1.46 18.96
CA SER A 10 -10.28 -0.09 19.30
C SER A 10 -9.56 0.93 18.41
N HIS A 11 -10.05 2.17 18.42
CA HIS A 11 -9.43 3.25 17.67
C HIS A 11 -7.97 3.49 18.09
N ASP A 12 -7.69 3.48 19.40
CA ASP A 12 -6.35 3.69 19.95
C ASP A 12 -5.37 2.57 19.56
N GLU A 13 -5.86 1.32 19.45
CA GLU A 13 -5.05 0.20 18.98
C GLU A 13 -4.71 0.33 17.49
N VAL A 14 -5.67 0.78 16.66
CA VAL A 14 -5.43 1.06 15.24
C VAL A 14 -4.40 2.19 15.08
N GLU A 15 -4.53 3.26 15.86
CA GLU A 15 -3.58 4.37 15.84
C GLU A 15 -2.18 3.95 16.29
N THR A 16 -2.10 3.11 17.32
CA THR A 16 -0.83 2.54 17.80
C THR A 16 -0.12 1.72 16.71
N ILE A 17 -0.88 0.92 15.96
CA ILE A 17 -0.35 0.16 14.81
C ILE A 17 0.13 1.14 13.73
N HIS A 18 -0.68 2.13 13.38
CA HIS A 18 -0.34 3.12 12.35
C HIS A 18 0.98 3.84 12.66
N GLU A 19 1.08 4.41 13.87
CA GLU A 19 2.26 5.13 14.34
C GLU A 19 3.51 4.24 14.41
N THR A 20 3.34 2.99 14.85
CA THR A 20 4.44 2.03 14.90
C THR A 20 4.91 1.66 13.49
N THR A 21 3.99 1.46 12.54
CA THR A 21 4.32 1.19 11.14
C THR A 21 5.08 2.35 10.51
N LEU A 22 4.64 3.59 10.71
CA LEU A 22 5.34 4.77 10.21
C LEU A 22 6.77 4.84 10.76
N ARG A 23 6.96 4.61 12.06
CA ARG A 23 8.30 4.55 12.67
C ARG A 23 9.17 3.45 12.05
N LEU A 24 8.64 2.25 11.84
CA LEU A 24 9.39 1.16 11.20
C LEU A 24 9.82 1.51 9.78
N LEU A 25 8.93 2.13 8.99
CA LEU A 25 9.24 2.57 7.63
C LEU A 25 10.30 3.68 7.59
N GLU A 26 10.29 4.59 8.56
CA GLU A 26 11.23 5.71 8.67
C GLU A 26 12.60 5.27 9.22
N ASP A 27 12.63 4.47 10.28
CA ASP A 27 13.87 4.09 10.98
C ASP A 27 14.57 2.89 10.33
N ILE A 28 13.79 1.88 9.93
CA ILE A 28 14.29 0.60 9.43
C ILE A 28 14.20 0.54 7.90
N GLY A 29 13.02 0.84 7.34
CA GLY A 29 12.76 0.78 5.91
C GLY A 29 12.44 -0.61 5.38
N VAL A 30 12.41 -0.74 4.05
CA VAL A 30 12.05 -1.97 3.32
C VAL A 30 13.11 -2.28 2.28
N MET A 31 13.48 -3.55 2.15
CA MET A 31 14.39 -4.03 1.11
C MET A 31 13.74 -3.96 -0.27
N VAL A 32 14.38 -3.26 -1.22
CA VAL A 32 13.89 -3.13 -2.60
C VAL A 32 14.99 -3.57 -3.56
N HIS A 33 14.83 -4.72 -4.21
CA HIS A 33 15.86 -5.29 -5.08
C HIS A 33 16.03 -4.59 -6.43
N SER A 34 14.95 -4.05 -7.00
CA SER A 34 15.00 -3.34 -8.29
C SER A 34 15.70 -1.99 -8.15
N LYS A 35 16.74 -1.76 -8.95
CA LYS A 35 17.42 -0.46 -9.00
C LYS A 35 16.47 0.65 -9.49
N GLU A 36 15.71 0.39 -10.54
CA GLU A 36 14.75 1.35 -11.10
C GLU A 36 13.74 1.80 -10.04
N SER A 37 13.22 0.87 -9.24
CA SER A 37 12.29 1.20 -8.16
C SER A 37 12.94 2.02 -7.06
N ARG A 38 14.20 1.74 -6.71
CA ARG A 38 14.95 2.54 -5.72
C ARG A 38 15.19 3.97 -6.22
N ASP A 39 15.57 4.12 -7.48
CA ASP A 39 15.79 5.44 -8.10
C ASP A 39 14.50 6.26 -8.06
N LEU A 40 13.37 5.67 -8.47
CA LEU A 40 12.06 6.31 -8.41
C LEU A 40 11.67 6.72 -6.98
N LEU A 41 11.89 5.84 -6.00
CA LEU A 41 11.58 6.14 -4.59
C LEU A 41 12.45 7.29 -4.05
N LYS A 42 13.74 7.31 -4.42
CA LYS A 42 14.68 8.38 -4.07
C LYS A 42 14.26 9.73 -4.65
N GLU A 43 13.88 9.76 -5.92
CA GLU A 43 13.36 10.95 -6.60
C GLU A 43 12.08 11.49 -5.93
N ASN A 44 11.29 10.61 -5.32
CA ASN A 44 10.05 10.94 -4.64
C ASN A 44 10.21 11.22 -3.12
N GLY A 45 11.44 11.35 -2.64
CA GLY A 45 11.76 11.79 -1.28
C GLY A 45 12.09 10.67 -0.28
N CYS A 46 12.13 9.41 -0.72
CA CYS A 46 12.62 8.32 0.12
C CYS A 46 14.15 8.36 0.23
N ILE A 47 14.68 7.72 1.25
CA ILE A 47 16.13 7.66 1.49
C ILE A 47 16.63 6.27 1.12
N VAL A 48 17.55 6.22 0.15
CA VAL A 48 18.17 4.97 -0.31
C VAL A 48 19.63 4.97 0.10
N ASP A 49 20.05 3.94 0.82
CA ASP A 49 21.47 3.71 1.09
C ASP A 49 22.11 2.95 -0.08
N GLU A 50 22.90 3.68 -0.87
CA GLU A 50 23.64 3.16 -2.03
C GLU A 50 25.10 2.85 -1.70
N SER A 51 25.47 2.78 -0.41
CA SER A 51 26.83 2.39 -0.01
C SER A 51 27.20 1.04 -0.61
N ALA A 52 28.38 0.97 -1.24
CA ALA A 52 28.91 -0.27 -1.83
C ALA A 52 29.03 -1.43 -0.82
N ASN A 53 29.00 -1.11 0.48
CA ASN A 53 29.05 -2.06 1.58
C ASN A 53 27.67 -2.45 2.14
N ASN A 54 26.57 -1.94 1.57
CA ASN A 54 25.20 -2.31 1.96
C ASN A 54 24.63 -3.34 0.97
N PRO A 55 24.68 -4.65 1.28
CA PRO A 55 24.17 -5.70 0.39
C PRO A 55 22.63 -5.78 0.37
N TYR A 56 21.95 -5.01 1.23
CA TYR A 56 20.55 -5.24 1.55
C TYR A 56 19.59 -4.19 0.97
N HIS A 57 20.08 -3.22 0.18
CA HIS A 57 19.27 -2.32 -0.66
C HIS A 57 17.97 -1.80 0.00
N TYR A 58 18.07 -1.37 1.26
CA TYR A 58 16.95 -0.85 2.03
C TYR A 58 16.61 0.58 1.62
N VAL A 59 15.31 0.84 1.53
CA VAL A 59 14.73 2.16 1.32
C VAL A 59 13.99 2.57 2.59
N LYS A 60 14.34 3.72 3.16
CA LYS A 60 13.62 4.32 4.28
C LYS A 60 12.61 5.33 3.76
N TYR A 61 11.44 5.36 4.38
CA TYR A 61 10.31 6.18 3.96
C TYR A 61 10.03 7.19 5.07
N PRO A 62 10.50 8.46 4.94
CA PRO A 62 10.19 9.49 5.90
C PRO A 62 8.68 9.65 6.07
N ARG A 63 8.21 9.90 7.29
CA ARG A 63 6.78 9.98 7.61
C ARG A 63 6.01 10.90 6.66
N HIS A 64 6.54 12.11 6.45
CA HIS A 64 5.92 13.11 5.59
C HIS A 64 5.78 12.67 4.12
N VAL A 65 6.65 11.76 3.65
CA VAL A 65 6.56 11.19 2.29
C VAL A 65 5.37 10.22 2.22
N VAL A 66 5.25 9.33 3.21
CA VAL A 66 4.12 8.39 3.29
C VAL A 66 2.80 9.16 3.38
N GLU A 67 2.68 10.12 4.29
CA GLU A 67 1.48 10.94 4.47
C GLU A 67 1.12 11.75 3.21
N LYS A 68 2.13 12.25 2.48
CA LYS A 68 1.91 12.97 1.21
C LYS A 68 1.27 12.07 0.17
N TYR A 69 1.80 10.86 -0.04
CA TYR A 69 1.30 9.95 -1.08
C TYR A 69 0.03 9.20 -0.67
N MET A 70 -0.21 8.97 0.62
CA MET A 70 -1.49 8.42 1.09
C MET A 70 -2.70 9.28 0.66
N LYS A 71 -2.52 10.60 0.57
CA LYS A 71 -3.56 11.53 0.11
C LYS A 71 -3.90 11.39 -1.38
N THR A 72 -3.05 10.73 -2.18
CA THR A 72 -3.31 10.52 -3.61
C THR A 72 -4.06 9.21 -3.86
N VAL A 73 -4.26 8.37 -2.84
CA VAL A 73 -4.94 7.08 -2.97
C VAL A 73 -6.45 7.32 -3.05
N PRO A 74 -7.13 6.82 -4.10
CA PRO A 74 -8.58 6.96 -4.21
C PRO A 74 -9.29 6.05 -3.21
N SER A 75 -10.45 6.46 -2.70
CA SER A 75 -11.29 5.65 -1.81
C SER A 75 -11.96 4.47 -2.52
N GLU A 76 -12.12 4.58 -3.84
CA GLU A 76 -12.66 3.55 -4.72
C GLU A 76 -12.09 3.70 -6.13
N PHE A 77 -12.03 2.60 -6.88
CA PHE A 77 -11.68 2.63 -8.30
C PHE A 77 -12.39 1.50 -9.06
N THR A 78 -12.46 1.62 -10.39
CA THR A 78 -13.11 0.64 -11.25
C THR A 78 -12.06 -0.17 -12.01
N LEU A 79 -12.11 -1.49 -11.85
CA LEU A 79 -11.39 -2.43 -12.70
C LEU A 79 -12.20 -2.68 -13.98
N HIS A 80 -11.55 -2.55 -15.12
CA HIS A 80 -12.14 -2.82 -16.43
C HIS A 80 -11.62 -4.14 -16.99
N GLY A 81 -12.54 -5.01 -17.42
CA GLY A 81 -12.20 -6.20 -18.19
C GLY A 81 -11.61 -5.83 -19.54
N VAL A 82 -10.89 -6.78 -20.16
CA VAL A 82 -10.10 -6.56 -21.38
C VAL A 82 -10.92 -5.95 -22.53
N ASP A 83 -12.16 -6.39 -22.70
CA ASP A 83 -13.07 -5.91 -23.76
C ASP A 83 -14.06 -4.84 -23.29
N GLY A 84 -13.96 -4.39 -22.04
CA GLY A 84 -14.87 -3.42 -21.43
C GLY A 84 -16.30 -3.91 -21.17
N SER A 85 -16.63 -5.16 -21.51
CA SER A 85 -17.98 -5.73 -21.29
C SER A 85 -18.27 -6.02 -19.82
N PHE A 86 -17.21 -6.09 -19.00
CA PHE A 86 -17.27 -6.32 -17.57
C PHE A 86 -16.49 -5.23 -16.83
N THR A 87 -17.08 -4.72 -15.75
CA THR A 87 -16.43 -3.78 -14.85
C THR A 87 -16.71 -4.18 -13.41
N GLN A 88 -15.78 -3.89 -12.53
CA GLN A 88 -15.91 -4.17 -11.12
C GLN A 88 -15.39 -2.99 -10.31
N THR A 89 -16.26 -2.40 -9.48
CA THR A 89 -15.85 -1.40 -8.49
C THR A 89 -15.14 -2.09 -7.33
N VAL A 90 -14.00 -1.54 -6.93
CA VAL A 90 -13.24 -1.91 -5.72
C VAL A 90 -13.41 -0.79 -4.71
N ASP A 91 -14.09 -1.09 -3.61
CA ASP A 91 -14.40 -0.16 -2.52
C ASP A 91 -14.30 -0.86 -1.14
N THR A 92 -14.60 -0.12 -0.08
CA THR A 92 -14.58 -0.63 1.31
C THR A 92 -15.98 -1.01 1.84
N ASN A 93 -17.01 -0.94 1.02
CA ASN A 93 -18.42 -1.10 1.40
C ASN A 93 -19.02 -2.43 0.93
N SER A 94 -18.41 -3.03 -0.08
CA SER A 94 -18.86 -4.27 -0.72
C SER A 94 -17.77 -5.35 -0.65
N THR A 95 -18.15 -6.60 -0.89
CA THR A 95 -17.21 -7.73 -0.97
C THR A 95 -17.36 -8.37 -2.33
N THR A 96 -16.28 -8.39 -3.10
CA THR A 96 -16.22 -9.03 -4.41
C THR A 96 -15.43 -10.32 -4.33
N PHE A 97 -16.01 -11.39 -4.86
CA PHE A 97 -15.32 -12.67 -4.99
C PHE A 97 -14.61 -12.74 -6.34
N ALA A 98 -13.35 -13.15 -6.32
CA ALA A 98 -12.54 -13.37 -7.50
C ALA A 98 -11.83 -14.72 -7.41
N THR A 99 -11.39 -15.24 -8.56
CA THR A 99 -10.41 -16.34 -8.59
C THR A 99 -9.04 -15.85 -8.15
N VAL A 100 -8.06 -16.76 -8.02
CA VAL A 100 -6.70 -16.42 -7.58
C VAL A 100 -6.08 -15.35 -8.50
N GLY A 101 -5.98 -14.12 -7.99
CA GLY A 101 -5.22 -13.02 -8.59
C GLY A 101 -5.85 -12.29 -9.78
N THR A 102 -6.95 -12.78 -10.37
CA THR A 102 -7.58 -12.14 -11.54
C THR A 102 -9.12 -12.18 -11.45
N PRO A 103 -9.81 -11.05 -11.66
CA PRO A 103 -11.26 -11.03 -11.83
C PRO A 103 -11.61 -11.61 -13.21
N VAL A 104 -11.97 -12.90 -13.24
CA VAL A 104 -12.58 -13.53 -14.41
C VAL A 104 -14.07 -13.70 -14.15
N LYS A 105 -14.89 -13.49 -15.19
CA LYS A 105 -16.32 -13.80 -15.13
C LYS A 105 -16.47 -15.32 -15.00
N MET A 106 -16.99 -15.77 -13.86
CA MET A 106 -17.44 -17.16 -13.70
C MET A 106 -18.75 -17.37 -14.44
#